data_AF-A0A820SHS9-F1
#
_entry.id   AF-A0A820SHS9-F1
#
_cell.length_a   1.000
_cell.length_b   1.000
_cell.length_c   1.000
_cell.angle_alpha   90.00
_cell.angle_beta   90.00
_cell.angle_gamma   90.00
#
_symmetry.space_group_name_H-M   'P 1'
#
loop_
_entity.id
_entity.type
_entity.pdbx_description
1 polymer ?
#
loop_
_entity_poly.entity_id
_entity_poly.type
_entity_poly.pdbx_seq_one_letter_code
_entity_poly.pdbx_strand_id
1 'polypeptide(L)'
;MTQISQILRIFILILLCIIKSTHQTVYSCNASASCGCSRNSAIVSRIVGGESASSATWGSAVSISIAGRYLCGGSIISISWVITAAHCAEDFIASQFIIYAGSNTRFSGTQTRTVSNVIVHSQYNSITYENDIALLHLSSPLTMSDPYVSLICLPSISQAILSAGEWPSAGTNVVAVGWGTLWEGGSVSSTLQQVTLQTVDYRASTCNETMHNRYVQLCAGVSGGGKDTCQGDSGGPLMMFDSSNRWILVGLTSNGIGCARAAYSGMYTRVAAYENWINSNIIESSSTIISLVSTGSSNFIQATTLISHMRSYASRVIASIFNTFVFAFIALLVMCFY
;
A
#
# COMPACT_ATOMS: atom_id res chain seq x y z
N MET A 1 40.52 38.49 -22.07
CA MET A 1 40.45 37.15 -21.42
C MET A 1 39.37 37.03 -20.34
N THR A 2 38.78 38.12 -19.84
CA THR A 2 37.84 38.11 -18.69
C THR A 2 36.38 37.79 -19.05
N GLN A 3 35.90 38.23 -20.22
CA GLN A 3 34.49 38.05 -20.63
C GLN A 3 34.16 36.61 -21.04
N ILE A 4 35.06 35.94 -21.78
CA ILE A 4 34.91 34.53 -22.17
C ILE A 4 34.92 33.62 -20.93
N SER A 5 35.74 33.93 -19.92
CA SER A 5 35.77 33.18 -18.66
C SER A 5 34.48 33.32 -17.86
N GLN A 6 33.84 34.51 -17.85
CA GLN A 6 32.55 34.71 -17.20
C GLN A 6 31.40 34.00 -17.92
N ILE A 7 31.36 34.05 -19.25
CA ILE A 7 30.36 33.32 -20.04
C ILE A 7 30.51 31.81 -19.83
N LEU A 8 31.75 31.29 -19.85
CA LEU A 8 32.02 29.87 -19.60
C LEU A 8 31.61 29.46 -18.18
N ARG A 9 31.85 30.31 -17.16
CA ARG A 9 31.38 30.07 -15.79
C ARG A 9 29.85 30.05 -15.69
N ILE A 10 29.16 30.95 -16.36
CA ILE A 10 27.68 30.97 -16.39
C ILE A 10 27.15 29.72 -17.10
N PHE A 11 27.72 29.32 -18.23
CA PHE A 11 27.36 28.09 -18.92
C PHE A 11 27.61 26.85 -18.07
N ILE A 12 28.74 26.76 -17.37
CA ILE A 12 29.04 25.65 -16.45
C ILE A 12 28.05 25.65 -15.28
N LEU A 13 27.69 26.81 -14.73
CA LEU A 13 26.70 26.90 -13.65
C LEU A 13 25.29 26.51 -14.12
N ILE A 14 24.88 26.92 -15.33
CA ILE A 14 23.61 26.51 -15.95
C ILE A 14 23.64 25.00 -16.23
N LEU A 15 24.72 24.48 -16.78
CA LEU A 15 24.87 23.05 -17.05
C LEU A 15 24.87 22.23 -15.75
N LEU A 16 25.57 22.68 -14.70
CA LEU A 16 25.54 22.06 -13.37
C LEU A 16 24.15 22.17 -12.71
N CYS A 17 23.39 23.24 -12.98
CA CYS A 17 22.02 23.40 -12.54
C CYS A 17 21.06 22.42 -13.26
N ILE A 18 21.23 22.27 -14.58
CA ILE A 18 20.49 21.29 -15.40
C ILE A 18 20.84 19.85 -14.99
N ILE A 19 22.12 19.54 -14.76
CA ILE A 19 22.58 18.23 -14.29
C ILE A 19 22.07 17.91 -12.87
N LYS A 20 21.99 18.91 -11.97
CA LYS A 20 21.36 18.74 -10.65
C LYS A 20 19.83 18.50 -10.73
N SER A 21 19.18 18.91 -11.82
CA SER A 21 17.72 18.85 -12.00
C SER A 21 17.19 17.49 -12.48
N THR A 22 18.03 16.56 -12.93
CA THR A 22 17.58 15.29 -13.56
C THR A 22 17.75 14.05 -12.68
N HIS A 23 17.93 14.21 -11.38
CA HIS A 23 17.97 13.06 -10.46
C HIS A 23 16.56 12.42 -10.35
N GLN A 24 16.30 11.43 -11.20
CA GLN A 24 15.20 10.49 -11.07
C GLN A 24 15.56 9.48 -9.97
N THR A 25 14.61 9.22 -9.07
CA THR A 25 14.74 8.13 -8.09
C THR A 25 14.00 6.93 -8.64
N VAL A 26 14.69 5.80 -8.72
CA VAL A 26 14.12 4.52 -9.16
C VAL A 26 13.81 3.69 -7.93
N TYR A 27 12.54 3.33 -7.74
CA TYR A 27 12.07 2.47 -6.68
C TYR A 27 11.80 1.07 -7.24
N SER A 28 12.75 0.17 -7.02
CA SER A 28 12.70 -1.21 -7.48
C SER A 28 12.05 -2.11 -6.45
N CYS A 29 10.88 -2.65 -6.78
CA CYS A 29 10.07 -3.48 -5.90
C CYS A 29 10.66 -4.87 -5.63
N ASN A 30 10.40 -5.40 -4.43
CA ASN A 30 10.66 -6.81 -4.12
C ASN A 30 9.65 -7.71 -4.85
N ALA A 31 10.11 -8.50 -5.82
CA ALA A 31 9.27 -9.38 -6.63
C ALA A 31 8.53 -10.46 -5.83
N SER A 32 8.99 -10.81 -4.63
CA SER A 32 8.37 -11.80 -3.76
C SER A 32 7.32 -11.22 -2.81
N ALA A 33 7.10 -9.90 -2.82
CA ALA A 33 6.14 -9.26 -1.95
C ALA A 33 4.69 -9.50 -2.41
N SER A 34 3.79 -9.80 -1.47
CA SER A 34 2.36 -9.99 -1.73
C SER A 34 1.58 -8.68 -1.92
N CYS A 35 2.18 -7.54 -1.57
CA CYS A 35 1.59 -6.20 -1.63
C CYS A 35 2.68 -5.16 -1.86
N GLY A 36 2.27 -3.94 -2.18
CA GLY A 36 3.14 -2.77 -2.30
C GLY A 36 4.06 -2.83 -3.52
N CYS A 37 3.81 -3.73 -4.45
CA CYS A 37 4.62 -3.95 -5.64
C CYS A 37 3.73 -4.03 -6.87
N SER A 38 4.02 -3.19 -7.86
CA SER A 38 3.43 -3.29 -9.19
C SER A 38 4.42 -3.94 -10.14
N ARG A 39 3.98 -4.28 -11.36
CA ARG A 39 4.83 -4.89 -12.38
C ARG A 39 6.04 -4.03 -12.75
N ASN A 40 5.82 -2.72 -12.87
CA ASN A 40 6.88 -1.78 -13.25
C ASN A 40 7.42 -1.05 -12.02
N SER A 41 8.73 -0.83 -12.01
CA SER A 41 9.36 0.03 -11.00
C SER A 41 8.88 1.48 -11.15
N ALA A 42 8.78 2.19 -10.03
CA ALA A 42 8.42 3.59 -10.06
C ALA A 42 9.67 4.44 -10.33
N ILE A 43 9.61 5.25 -11.38
CA ILE A 43 10.62 6.26 -11.67
C ILE A 43 9.97 7.58 -11.33
N VAL A 44 10.42 8.23 -10.25
CA VAL A 44 9.85 9.50 -9.78
C VAL A 44 10.93 10.57 -9.84
N SER A 45 10.69 11.62 -10.61
CA SER A 45 11.60 12.77 -10.67
C SER A 45 11.48 13.64 -9.42
N ARG A 46 12.58 14.31 -9.07
CA ARG A 46 12.58 15.31 -7.99
C ARG A 46 12.00 16.66 -8.42
N ILE A 47 11.55 16.80 -9.67
CA ILE A 47 11.18 18.09 -10.30
C ILE A 47 9.84 18.61 -9.74
N VAL A 48 9.64 19.93 -9.82
CA VAL A 48 8.49 20.72 -9.32
C VAL A 48 7.28 20.61 -10.25
N GLY A 49 6.07 20.45 -9.68
CA GLY A 49 4.85 20.08 -10.40
C GLY A 49 4.79 18.57 -10.65
N GLY A 50 3.68 17.92 -10.27
CA GLY A 50 3.51 16.47 -10.46
C GLY A 50 3.79 16.04 -11.91
N GLU A 51 4.20 14.79 -12.09
CA GLU A 51 4.51 14.25 -13.42
C GLU A 51 3.57 13.09 -13.76
N SER A 52 3.40 12.84 -15.05
CA SER A 52 2.58 11.71 -15.49
C SER A 52 3.24 10.39 -15.09
N ALA A 53 2.49 9.55 -14.41
CA ALA A 53 2.93 8.23 -14.04
C ALA A 53 3.08 7.34 -15.28
N SER A 54 4.07 6.45 -15.25
CA SER A 54 4.21 5.40 -16.26
C SER A 54 3.13 4.33 -16.06
N SER A 55 2.75 3.66 -17.15
CA SER A 55 1.73 2.62 -17.09
C SER A 55 2.19 1.45 -16.20
N ALA A 56 1.25 0.84 -15.47
CA ALA A 56 1.48 -0.27 -14.54
C ALA A 56 2.46 0.02 -13.38
N THR A 57 2.72 1.29 -13.05
CA THR A 57 3.56 1.67 -11.91
C THR A 57 2.78 1.68 -10.60
N TRP A 58 1.53 2.17 -10.61
CA TRP A 58 0.70 2.34 -9.43
C TRP A 58 -0.56 1.47 -9.51
N GLY A 59 -0.38 0.14 -9.65
CA GLY A 59 -1.46 -0.81 -9.88
C GLY A 59 -2.46 -0.93 -8.73
N SER A 60 -2.12 -0.41 -7.55
CA SER A 60 -3.01 -0.34 -6.39
C SER A 60 -3.90 0.91 -6.37
N ALA A 61 -3.57 1.95 -7.15
CA ALA A 61 -4.37 3.16 -7.22
C ALA A 61 -5.62 2.94 -8.09
N VAL A 62 -6.75 3.47 -7.65
CA VAL A 62 -8.02 3.39 -8.39
C VAL A 62 -8.64 4.77 -8.58
N SER A 63 -9.32 4.94 -9.71
CA SER A 63 -10.20 6.09 -9.95
C SER A 63 -11.62 5.69 -9.55
N ILE A 64 -12.28 6.54 -8.77
CA ILE A 64 -13.63 6.32 -8.25
C ILE A 64 -14.54 7.37 -8.87
N SER A 65 -15.53 6.91 -9.64
CA SER A 65 -16.63 7.75 -10.12
C SER A 65 -17.80 7.64 -9.16
N ILE A 66 -18.33 8.77 -8.71
CA ILE A 66 -19.40 8.84 -7.72
C ILE A 66 -20.56 9.63 -8.30
N ALA A 67 -21.73 8.98 -8.37
CA ALA A 67 -22.98 9.52 -8.92
C ALA A 67 -22.81 10.09 -10.36
N GLY A 68 -21.82 9.59 -11.11
CA GLY A 68 -21.51 10.05 -12.47
C GLY A 68 -20.93 11.48 -12.57
N ARG A 69 -20.64 12.14 -11.44
CA ARG A 69 -20.25 13.56 -11.40
C ARG A 69 -18.96 13.84 -10.64
N TYR A 70 -18.69 13.12 -9.56
CA TYR A 70 -17.51 13.36 -8.73
C TYR A 70 -16.41 12.34 -9.00
N LEU A 71 -15.18 12.79 -8.76
CA LEU A 71 -13.96 12.02 -8.84
C LEU A 71 -13.33 11.96 -7.46
N CYS A 72 -13.05 10.76 -6.99
CA CYS A 72 -12.10 10.51 -5.91
C CYS A 72 -11.07 9.46 -6.35
N GLY A 73 -9.97 9.39 -5.61
CA GLY A 73 -9.02 8.30 -5.64
C GLY A 73 -9.32 7.26 -4.56
N GLY A 74 -8.62 6.14 -4.64
CA GLY A 74 -8.60 5.12 -3.61
C GLY A 74 -7.43 4.16 -3.78
N SER A 75 -7.32 3.20 -2.88
CA SER A 75 -6.30 2.15 -2.94
C SER A 75 -6.89 0.76 -2.77
N ILE A 76 -6.38 -0.21 -3.52
CA ILE A 76 -6.74 -1.62 -3.40
C ILE A 76 -5.96 -2.23 -2.24
N ILE A 77 -6.66 -2.58 -1.17
CA ILE A 77 -6.05 -3.17 0.03
C ILE A 77 -6.32 -4.67 0.16
N SER A 78 -7.31 -5.18 -0.58
CA SER A 78 -7.50 -6.62 -0.82
C SER A 78 -8.25 -6.81 -2.14
N ILE A 79 -8.43 -8.07 -2.58
CA ILE A 79 -9.11 -8.38 -3.84
C ILE A 79 -10.57 -7.90 -3.90
N SER A 80 -11.21 -7.62 -2.76
CA SER A 80 -12.61 -7.20 -2.70
C SER A 80 -12.81 -5.87 -1.97
N TRP A 81 -11.74 -5.17 -1.61
CA TRP A 81 -11.82 -3.97 -0.80
C TRP A 81 -10.93 -2.85 -1.33
N VAL A 82 -11.55 -1.67 -1.47
CA VAL A 82 -10.87 -0.41 -1.73
C VAL A 82 -11.02 0.49 -0.52
N ILE A 83 -9.93 1.15 -0.13
CA ILE A 83 -9.93 2.21 0.89
C ILE A 83 -9.92 3.58 0.21
N THR A 84 -10.66 4.53 0.78
CA THR A 84 -10.74 5.92 0.32
C THR A 84 -11.05 6.84 1.51
N ALA A 85 -11.25 8.15 1.27
CA ALA A 85 -11.64 9.12 2.29
C ALA A 85 -13.14 9.03 2.61
N ALA A 86 -13.53 9.33 3.85
CA ALA A 86 -14.94 9.36 4.27
C ALA A 86 -15.73 10.44 3.56
N HIS A 87 -15.14 11.62 3.33
CA HIS A 87 -15.80 12.73 2.64
C HIS A 87 -16.15 12.41 1.17
N CYS A 88 -15.49 11.42 0.58
CA CYS A 88 -15.85 10.89 -0.74
C CYS A 88 -17.09 9.98 -0.69
N ALA A 89 -17.49 9.52 0.50
CA ALA A 89 -18.42 8.42 0.66
C ALA A 89 -19.66 8.71 1.53
N GLU A 90 -19.58 9.63 2.50
CA GLU A 90 -20.61 9.84 3.53
C GLU A 90 -22.02 10.10 2.98
N ASP A 91 -22.13 10.82 1.87
CA ASP A 91 -23.42 11.26 1.30
C ASP A 91 -23.93 10.32 0.18
N PHE A 92 -23.29 9.18 -0.04
CA PHE A 92 -23.56 8.32 -1.20
C PHE A 92 -23.79 6.86 -0.81
N ILE A 93 -24.68 6.21 -1.56
CA ILE A 93 -24.96 4.78 -1.42
C ILE A 93 -24.15 3.95 -2.42
N ALA A 94 -23.96 2.66 -2.13
CA ALA A 94 -23.11 1.74 -2.89
C ALA A 94 -23.36 1.73 -4.42
N SER A 95 -24.63 1.81 -4.85
CA SER A 95 -24.99 1.81 -6.27
C SER A 95 -24.53 3.06 -7.05
N GLN A 96 -24.08 4.11 -6.36
CA GLN A 96 -23.58 5.33 -6.98
C GLN A 96 -22.07 5.28 -7.27
N PHE A 97 -21.36 4.23 -6.85
CA PHE A 97 -19.92 4.11 -7.01
C PHE A 97 -19.54 3.18 -8.17
N ILE A 98 -18.59 3.63 -8.98
CA ILE A 98 -17.90 2.80 -9.97
C ILE A 98 -16.40 2.92 -9.74
N ILE A 99 -15.74 1.78 -9.56
CA ILE A 99 -14.30 1.66 -9.34
C ILE A 99 -13.63 1.25 -10.65
N TYR A 100 -12.62 2.01 -11.05
CA TYR A 100 -11.78 1.72 -12.20
C TYR A 100 -10.36 1.40 -11.74
N ALA A 101 -9.91 0.18 -12.04
CA ALA A 101 -8.58 -0.33 -11.67
C ALA A 101 -7.77 -0.71 -12.91
N GLY A 102 -6.44 -0.64 -12.79
CA GLY A 102 -5.52 -1.13 -13.81
C GLY A 102 -5.34 -0.22 -15.02
N SER A 103 -5.39 1.09 -14.85
CA SER A 103 -5.15 2.05 -15.93
C SER A 103 -4.61 3.36 -15.38
N ASN A 104 -3.85 4.08 -16.20
CA ASN A 104 -3.47 5.46 -15.91
C ASN A 104 -4.52 6.45 -16.43
N THR A 105 -5.52 6.02 -17.18
CA THR A 105 -6.58 6.91 -17.69
C THR A 105 -7.75 6.94 -16.72
N ARG A 106 -8.16 8.15 -16.32
CA ARG A 106 -9.31 8.37 -15.44
C ARG A 106 -10.59 7.75 -16.02
N PHE A 107 -11.42 7.17 -15.15
CA PHE A 107 -12.69 6.51 -15.52
C PHE A 107 -12.54 5.44 -16.61
N SER A 108 -11.37 4.82 -16.66
CA SER A 108 -11.01 3.73 -17.54
C SER A 108 -10.14 2.76 -16.77
N GLY A 109 -10.16 1.49 -17.14
CA GLY A 109 -9.51 0.43 -16.39
C GLY A 109 -9.55 -0.86 -17.18
N THR A 110 -8.55 -1.73 -16.98
CA THR A 110 -8.67 -3.14 -17.38
C THR A 110 -9.79 -3.83 -16.61
N GLN A 111 -10.12 -3.32 -15.41
CA GLN A 111 -11.19 -3.83 -14.57
C GLN A 111 -12.09 -2.69 -14.07
N THR A 112 -13.40 -2.89 -14.23
CA THR A 112 -14.43 -2.03 -13.65
C THR A 112 -15.24 -2.83 -12.64
N ARG A 113 -15.53 -2.24 -11.47
CA ARG A 113 -16.33 -2.86 -10.42
C ARG A 113 -17.36 -1.87 -9.88
N THR A 114 -18.55 -2.37 -9.59
CA THR A 114 -19.51 -1.64 -8.76
C THR A 114 -19.24 -1.95 -7.29
N VAL A 115 -19.84 -1.18 -6.39
CA VAL A 115 -19.73 -1.35 -4.94
C VAL A 115 -21.00 -2.02 -4.41
N SER A 116 -20.83 -2.98 -3.49
CA SER A 116 -21.93 -3.67 -2.80
C SER A 116 -22.18 -3.14 -1.39
N ASN A 117 -21.16 -2.57 -0.74
CA ASN A 117 -21.29 -1.97 0.58
C ASN A 117 -20.31 -0.80 0.76
N VAL A 118 -20.74 0.22 1.51
CA VAL A 118 -19.95 1.40 1.86
C VAL A 118 -19.88 1.46 3.38
N ILE A 119 -18.67 1.51 3.92
CA ILE A 119 -18.43 1.61 5.37
C ILE A 119 -17.65 2.88 5.62
N VAL A 120 -18.34 3.88 6.17
CA VAL A 120 -17.73 5.14 6.61
C VAL A 120 -17.37 5.02 8.09
N HIS A 121 -16.23 5.55 8.50
CA HIS A 121 -15.87 5.57 9.91
C HIS A 121 -16.93 6.32 10.72
N SER A 122 -17.49 5.69 11.75
CA SER A 122 -18.65 6.22 12.50
C SER A 122 -18.36 7.52 13.25
N GLN A 123 -17.09 7.83 13.48
CA GLN A 123 -16.62 9.08 14.11
C GLN A 123 -16.07 10.09 13.10
N TYR A 124 -16.34 9.93 11.80
CA TYR A 124 -15.98 10.94 10.80
C TYR A 124 -16.63 12.29 11.16
N ASN A 125 -15.83 13.35 11.08
CA ASN A 125 -16.26 14.72 11.34
C ASN A 125 -15.99 15.59 10.11
N SER A 126 -17.04 16.02 9.41
CA SER A 126 -16.93 16.84 8.20
C SER A 126 -16.47 18.28 8.44
N ILE A 127 -16.42 18.74 9.68
CA ILE A 127 -15.88 20.06 10.04
C ILE A 127 -14.36 19.98 10.24
N THR A 128 -13.88 18.99 11.00
CA THR A 128 -12.45 18.87 11.35
C THR A 128 -11.67 17.93 10.44
N TYR A 129 -12.36 17.18 9.57
CA TYR A 129 -11.81 16.09 8.76
C TYR A 129 -11.08 15.01 9.58
N GLU A 130 -11.42 14.89 10.87
CA GLU A 130 -10.97 13.77 11.69
C GLU A 130 -11.71 12.49 11.27
N ASN A 131 -11.01 11.36 11.31
CA ASN A 131 -11.55 10.05 10.90
C ASN A 131 -12.05 10.01 9.45
N ASP A 132 -11.37 10.75 8.56
CA ASP A 132 -11.67 10.81 7.13
C ASP A 132 -11.19 9.55 6.39
N ILE A 133 -11.86 8.43 6.63
CA ILE A 133 -11.58 7.12 6.08
C ILE A 133 -12.87 6.33 5.82
N ALA A 134 -12.93 5.66 4.67
CA ALA A 134 -14.01 4.76 4.29
C ALA A 134 -13.48 3.52 3.56
N LEU A 135 -14.26 2.44 3.64
CA LEU A 135 -14.04 1.19 2.92
C LEU A 135 -15.19 0.94 1.94
N LEU A 136 -14.83 0.55 0.72
CA LEU A 136 -15.76 0.18 -0.34
C LEU A 136 -15.60 -1.31 -0.62
N HIS A 137 -16.64 -2.08 -0.33
CA HIS A 137 -16.69 -3.51 -0.65
C HIS A 137 -17.13 -3.67 -2.10
N LEU A 138 -16.29 -4.29 -2.93
CA LEU A 138 -16.58 -4.48 -4.34
C LEU A 138 -17.70 -5.52 -4.52
N SER A 139 -18.51 -5.37 -5.57
CA SER A 139 -19.56 -6.34 -5.91
C SER A 139 -19.01 -7.67 -6.43
N SER A 140 -17.79 -7.67 -6.95
CA SER A 140 -17.05 -8.86 -7.31
C SER A 140 -15.54 -8.64 -7.14
N PRO A 141 -14.75 -9.70 -6.83
CA PRO A 141 -13.32 -9.57 -6.64
C PRO A 141 -12.57 -9.06 -7.89
N LEU A 142 -11.45 -8.41 -7.66
CA LEU A 142 -10.46 -8.06 -8.68
C LEU A 142 -9.64 -9.29 -9.09
N THR A 143 -9.28 -9.34 -10.35
CA THR A 143 -8.45 -10.39 -10.93
C THR A 143 -6.97 -10.01 -10.76
N MET A 144 -6.29 -10.60 -9.78
CA MET A 144 -4.89 -10.27 -9.46
C MET A 144 -3.86 -10.82 -10.46
N SER A 145 -4.26 -11.69 -11.40
CA SER A 145 -3.39 -12.09 -12.52
C SER A 145 -3.23 -11.00 -13.57
N ASP A 146 -4.03 -9.92 -13.50
CA ASP A 146 -3.89 -8.75 -14.34
C ASP A 146 -2.62 -7.97 -13.97
N PRO A 147 -1.65 -7.78 -14.88
CA PRO A 147 -0.39 -7.11 -14.58
C PRO A 147 -0.52 -5.63 -14.22
N TYR A 148 -1.68 -5.01 -14.45
CA TYR A 148 -1.94 -3.61 -14.12
C TYR A 148 -2.57 -3.41 -12.75
N VAL A 149 -2.93 -4.50 -12.05
CA VAL A 149 -3.62 -4.44 -10.75
C VAL A 149 -2.74 -5.06 -9.67
N SER A 150 -2.56 -4.35 -8.55
CA SER A 150 -1.77 -4.82 -7.39
C SER A 150 -2.41 -4.37 -6.07
N LEU A 151 -2.03 -5.02 -4.97
CA LEU A 151 -2.43 -4.60 -3.63
C LEU A 151 -1.42 -3.58 -3.09
N ILE A 152 -1.86 -2.57 -2.33
CA ILE A 152 -0.98 -1.76 -1.51
C ILE A 152 -0.75 -2.44 -0.16
N CYS A 153 0.43 -2.31 0.44
CA CYS A 153 0.64 -2.78 1.80
C CYS A 153 0.02 -1.80 2.80
N LEU A 154 -0.69 -2.34 3.79
CA LEU A 154 -1.11 -1.57 4.95
C LEU A 154 0.04 -1.46 5.97
N PRO A 155 0.09 -0.38 6.75
CA PRO A 155 1.06 -0.24 7.83
C PRO A 155 0.74 -1.24 8.95
N SER A 156 1.79 -1.86 9.48
CA SER A 156 1.73 -2.70 10.69
C SER A 156 2.79 -2.16 11.64
N ILE A 157 2.38 -1.24 12.52
CA ILE A 157 3.30 -0.56 13.43
C ILE A 157 2.83 -0.71 14.88
N SER A 158 3.78 -0.77 15.81
CA SER A 158 3.45 -0.99 17.21
C SER A 158 2.65 0.19 17.77
N GLN A 159 1.76 -0.11 18.72
CA GLN A 159 0.98 0.91 19.42
C GLN A 159 1.88 1.98 20.07
N ALA A 160 3.08 1.62 20.50
CA ALA A 160 4.05 2.57 21.04
C ALA A 160 4.50 3.61 20.00
N ILE A 161 4.77 3.18 18.76
CA ILE A 161 5.12 4.09 17.65
C ILE A 161 3.92 4.96 17.26
N LEU A 162 2.72 4.37 17.18
CA LEU A 162 1.49 5.09 16.89
C LEU A 162 1.16 6.16 17.93
N SER A 163 1.32 5.83 19.22
CA SER A 163 0.98 6.72 20.33
C SER A 163 1.94 7.92 20.43
N ALA A 164 3.10 7.85 19.79
CA ALA A 164 3.97 9.01 19.60
C ALA A 164 3.37 10.03 18.60
N GLY A 165 2.48 9.58 17.69
CA GLY A 165 1.85 10.44 16.68
C GLY A 165 2.79 10.90 15.56
N GLU A 166 3.96 10.27 15.44
CA GLU A 166 5.09 10.74 14.63
C GLU A 166 5.53 9.71 13.57
N TRP A 167 4.63 8.83 13.11
CA TRP A 167 4.91 7.87 12.03
C TRP A 167 4.07 8.09 10.76
N PRO A 168 4.70 8.30 9.58
CA PRO A 168 6.14 8.36 9.37
C PRO A 168 6.77 9.62 10.01
N SER A 169 8.06 9.54 10.32
CA SER A 169 8.81 10.66 10.90
C SER A 169 8.85 11.84 9.93
N ALA A 170 8.99 13.07 10.45
CA ALA A 170 9.13 14.25 9.59
C ALA A 170 10.34 14.15 8.65
N GLY A 171 10.21 14.67 7.43
CA GLY A 171 11.23 14.60 6.39
C GLY A 171 11.29 13.27 5.63
N THR A 172 10.45 12.30 5.97
CA THR A 172 10.31 11.05 5.20
C THR A 172 9.76 11.36 3.81
N ASN A 173 10.46 10.89 2.78
CA ASN A 173 9.98 10.99 1.41
C ASN A 173 8.76 10.08 1.21
N VAL A 174 7.71 10.66 0.65
CA VAL A 174 6.45 9.98 0.34
C VAL A 174 6.02 10.35 -1.07
N VAL A 175 5.24 9.48 -1.70
CA VAL A 175 4.71 9.69 -3.05
C VAL A 175 3.19 9.72 -3.00
N ALA A 176 2.60 10.82 -3.46
CA ALA A 176 1.18 10.93 -3.69
C ALA A 176 0.86 10.63 -5.16
N VAL A 177 -0.28 9.98 -5.41
CA VAL A 177 -0.69 9.55 -6.74
C VAL A 177 -2.19 9.80 -6.92
N GLY A 178 -2.58 10.36 -8.06
CA GLY A 178 -3.99 10.60 -8.37
C GLY A 178 -4.27 11.26 -9.72
N TRP A 179 -5.53 11.60 -9.95
CA TRP A 179 -6.04 12.25 -11.18
C TRP A 179 -6.57 13.66 -10.92
N GLY A 180 -6.20 14.25 -9.79
CA GLY A 180 -6.62 15.57 -9.39
C GLY A 180 -6.15 16.67 -10.33
N THR A 181 -6.53 17.89 -9.97
CA THR A 181 -6.16 19.10 -10.68
C THR A 181 -4.65 19.33 -10.57
N LEU A 182 -4.02 19.75 -11.66
CA LEU A 182 -2.57 19.99 -11.69
C LEU A 182 -2.18 21.32 -11.01
N TRP A 183 -3.15 22.18 -10.76
CA TRP A 183 -3.03 23.44 -10.03
C TRP A 183 -4.39 23.79 -9.40
N GLU A 184 -4.37 24.66 -8.40
CA GLU A 184 -5.59 25.08 -7.68
C GLU A 184 -6.63 25.68 -8.64
N GLY A 185 -7.84 25.13 -8.64
CA GLY A 185 -8.93 25.56 -9.54
C GLY A 185 -8.75 25.17 -11.00
N GLY A 186 -7.76 24.33 -11.32
CA GLY A 186 -7.54 23.79 -12.66
C GLY A 186 -8.52 22.68 -13.06
N SER A 187 -8.29 22.10 -14.24
CA SER A 187 -9.01 20.90 -14.69
C SER A 187 -8.36 19.64 -14.13
N VAL A 188 -9.19 18.66 -13.76
CA VAL A 188 -8.72 17.33 -13.35
C VAL A 188 -7.99 16.65 -14.49
N SER A 189 -6.91 15.93 -14.17
CA SER A 189 -6.13 15.24 -15.18
C SER A 189 -6.89 14.06 -15.81
N SER A 190 -6.68 13.81 -17.09
CA SER A 190 -7.12 12.56 -17.73
C SER A 190 -6.15 11.41 -17.46
N THR A 191 -4.88 11.71 -17.20
CA THR A 191 -3.81 10.75 -16.93
C THR A 191 -3.36 10.79 -15.48
N LEU A 192 -3.00 9.64 -14.94
CA LEU A 192 -2.54 9.48 -13.57
C LEU A 192 -1.23 10.26 -13.37
N GLN A 193 -1.19 11.05 -12.32
CA GLN A 193 -0.03 11.83 -11.91
C GLN A 193 0.59 11.24 -10.65
N GLN A 194 1.86 11.55 -10.45
CA GLN A 194 2.62 11.21 -9.24
C GLN A 194 3.44 12.43 -8.79
N VAL A 195 3.66 12.55 -7.49
CA VAL A 195 4.50 13.61 -6.93
C VAL A 195 5.21 13.15 -5.67
N THR A 196 6.51 13.46 -5.56
CA THR A 196 7.27 13.24 -4.32
C THR A 196 7.10 14.43 -3.39
N LEU A 197 6.66 14.16 -2.16
CA LEU A 197 6.53 15.09 -1.04
C LEU A 197 7.37 14.62 0.14
N GLN A 198 7.42 15.41 1.20
CA GLN A 198 8.00 15.02 2.48
C GLN A 198 6.96 15.16 3.58
N THR A 199 6.94 14.21 4.51
CA THR A 199 6.15 14.35 5.75
C THR A 199 6.62 15.58 6.53
N VAL A 200 5.67 16.30 7.12
CA VAL A 200 5.93 17.54 7.85
C VAL A 200 5.65 17.31 9.33
N ASP A 201 6.52 17.82 10.20
CA ASP A 201 6.30 17.79 11.64
C ASP A 201 5.00 18.53 11.98
N TYR A 202 4.15 17.92 12.81
CA TYR A 202 2.86 18.50 13.17
C TYR A 202 3.00 19.87 13.88
N ARG A 203 4.17 20.17 14.46
CA ARG A 203 4.48 21.45 15.12
C ARG A 203 4.87 22.55 14.13
N ALA A 204 5.19 22.21 12.88
CA ALA A 204 5.52 23.21 11.86
C ALA A 204 4.30 24.07 11.57
N SER A 205 4.47 25.38 11.41
CA SER A 205 3.36 26.31 11.15
C SER A 205 2.54 25.91 9.92
N THR A 206 3.20 25.38 8.89
CA THR A 206 2.55 24.92 7.65
C THR A 206 1.59 23.74 7.85
N CYS A 207 1.65 23.07 9.00
CA CYS A 207 0.81 21.92 9.35
C CYS A 207 -0.11 22.24 10.55
N ASN A 208 0.45 22.82 11.62
CA ASN A 208 -0.25 23.05 12.87
C ASN A 208 -1.45 24.01 12.73
N GLU A 209 -1.42 24.92 11.77
CA GLU A 209 -2.51 25.90 11.56
C GLU A 209 -3.81 25.25 11.05
N THR A 210 -3.71 24.08 10.40
CA THR A 210 -4.85 23.39 9.78
C THR A 210 -5.14 22.02 10.39
N MET A 211 -4.19 21.47 11.16
CA MET A 211 -4.33 20.19 11.82
C MET A 211 -5.22 20.29 13.05
N HIS A 212 -6.19 19.38 13.17
CA HIS A 212 -7.04 19.25 14.35
C HIS A 212 -6.55 18.16 15.29
N ASN A 213 -6.01 17.06 14.76
CA ASN A 213 -5.62 15.91 15.57
C ASN A 213 -4.45 15.12 14.99
N ARG A 214 -3.26 15.33 15.54
CA ARG A 214 -2.00 14.69 15.12
C ARG A 214 -2.00 13.16 15.14
N TYR A 215 -2.88 12.53 15.91
CA TYR A 215 -2.93 11.07 16.04
C TYR A 215 -3.61 10.40 14.85
N VAL A 216 -4.55 11.11 14.21
CA VAL A 216 -5.34 10.61 13.08
C VAL A 216 -5.06 11.35 11.78
N GLN A 217 -4.37 12.48 11.84
CA GLN A 217 -3.96 13.29 10.70
C GLN A 217 -2.43 13.34 10.60
N LEU A 218 -1.94 13.52 9.38
CA LEU A 218 -0.53 13.81 9.08
C LEU A 218 -0.44 14.83 7.95
N CYS A 219 0.66 15.60 7.92
CA CYS A 219 0.91 16.56 6.86
C CYS A 219 2.03 16.07 5.93
N ALA A 220 1.90 16.38 4.64
CA ALA A 220 2.99 16.23 3.69
C ALA A 220 3.04 17.42 2.71
N GLY A 221 4.24 17.81 2.32
CA GLY A 221 4.46 18.93 1.43
C GLY A 221 5.93 19.09 1.09
N VAL A 222 6.27 20.20 0.44
CA VAL A 222 7.67 20.59 0.20
C VAL A 222 7.92 21.99 0.73
N SER A 223 9.14 22.23 1.23
CA SER A 223 9.54 23.55 1.71
C SER A 223 9.42 24.58 0.59
N GLY A 224 8.71 25.67 0.86
CA GLY A 224 8.42 26.73 -0.12
C GLY A 224 7.22 26.47 -1.03
N GLY A 225 6.50 25.35 -0.88
CA GLY A 225 5.31 25.02 -1.68
C GLY A 225 5.63 24.60 -3.11
N GLY A 226 4.64 24.68 -4.01
CA GLY A 226 4.78 24.31 -5.42
C GLY A 226 4.62 22.81 -5.73
N LYS A 227 4.41 21.96 -4.72
CA LYS A 227 3.95 20.56 -4.88
C LYS A 227 2.94 20.21 -3.81
N ASP A 228 1.85 19.57 -4.21
CA ASP A 228 0.78 19.09 -3.33
C ASP A 228 -0.13 18.11 -4.08
N THR A 229 -1.00 17.44 -3.34
CA THR A 229 -2.25 16.89 -3.88
C THR A 229 -3.28 17.98 -4.05
N CYS A 230 -4.22 17.82 -4.99
CA CYS A 230 -5.22 18.85 -5.24
C CYS A 230 -6.61 18.26 -5.51
N GLN A 231 -7.55 19.09 -5.98
CA GLN A 231 -8.95 18.68 -6.14
C GLN A 231 -9.06 17.45 -7.04
N GLY A 232 -9.74 16.39 -6.59
CA GLY A 232 -9.85 15.13 -7.33
C GLY A 232 -8.81 14.07 -6.98
N ASP A 233 -7.82 14.40 -6.14
CA ASP A 233 -6.93 13.43 -5.49
C ASP A 233 -7.50 12.89 -4.17
N SER A 234 -8.61 13.45 -3.69
CA SER A 234 -9.33 13.06 -2.48
C SER A 234 -9.47 11.54 -2.34
N GLY A 235 -9.07 10.99 -1.20
CA GLY A 235 -9.06 9.55 -0.92
C GLY A 235 -7.93 8.77 -1.60
N GLY A 236 -7.16 9.40 -2.48
CA GLY A 236 -6.00 8.82 -3.15
C GLY A 236 -4.83 8.51 -2.19
N PRO A 237 -3.90 7.63 -2.60
CA PRO A 237 -2.82 7.17 -1.74
C PRO A 237 -1.71 8.20 -1.55
N LEU A 238 -1.25 8.32 -0.30
CA LEU A 238 0.10 8.77 0.06
C LEU A 238 0.92 7.57 0.51
N MET A 239 2.02 7.28 -0.18
CA MET A 239 2.79 6.05 0.00
C MET A 239 4.22 6.31 0.41
N MET A 240 4.75 5.43 1.26
CA MET A 240 6.16 5.40 1.64
C MET A 240 6.79 4.12 1.10
N PHE A 241 8.01 4.22 0.56
CA PHE A 241 8.78 3.04 0.17
C PHE A 241 9.62 2.56 1.36
N ASP A 242 9.36 1.35 1.84
CA ASP A 242 10.01 0.79 3.03
C ASP A 242 11.38 0.15 2.71
N SER A 243 12.12 -0.20 3.75
CA SER A 243 13.41 -0.91 3.63
C SER A 243 13.29 -2.34 3.10
N SER A 244 12.07 -2.89 3.04
CA SER A 244 11.78 -4.20 2.43
C SER A 244 11.47 -4.08 0.94
N ASN A 245 11.67 -2.89 0.36
CA ASN A 245 11.41 -2.56 -1.03
C ASN A 245 9.94 -2.73 -1.44
N ARG A 246 9.02 -2.24 -0.60
CA ARG A 246 7.57 -2.23 -0.86
C ARG A 246 6.97 -0.87 -0.59
N TRP A 247 5.90 -0.56 -1.31
CA TRP A 247 5.07 0.61 -1.04
C TRP A 247 4.06 0.34 0.08
N ILE A 248 4.09 1.17 1.11
CA ILE A 248 3.17 1.15 2.25
C ILE A 248 2.25 2.36 2.16
N LEU A 249 0.94 2.14 2.33
CA LEU A 249 -0.06 3.20 2.41
C LEU A 249 0.04 3.92 3.75
N VAL A 250 0.64 5.10 3.77
CA VAL A 250 0.84 5.87 5.02
C VAL A 250 -0.26 6.89 5.25
N GLY A 251 -0.89 7.38 4.17
CA GLY A 251 -2.01 8.30 4.26
C GLY A 251 -3.01 8.24 3.11
N LEU A 252 -4.16 8.88 3.34
CA LEU A 252 -5.20 9.13 2.34
C LEU A 252 -5.34 10.63 2.17
N THR A 253 -5.35 11.14 0.94
CA THR A 253 -5.57 12.57 0.66
C THR A 253 -6.92 13.01 1.25
N SER A 254 -6.91 13.99 2.15
CA SER A 254 -8.11 14.41 2.89
C SER A 254 -8.51 15.84 2.52
N ASN A 255 -7.91 16.84 3.17
CA ASN A 255 -8.21 18.26 2.96
C ASN A 255 -6.92 19.10 2.84
N GLY A 256 -7.09 20.41 2.68
CA GLY A 256 -6.00 21.38 2.59
C GLY A 256 -6.52 22.80 2.35
N ILE A 257 -5.72 23.80 2.70
CA ILE A 257 -6.02 25.20 2.38
C ILE A 257 -5.35 25.55 1.05
N GLY A 258 -6.13 25.49 -0.02
CA GLY A 258 -5.62 25.58 -1.39
C GLY A 258 -4.71 24.40 -1.75
N CYS A 259 -4.00 24.51 -2.87
CA CYS A 259 -3.06 23.48 -3.29
C CYS A 259 -1.68 24.07 -3.49
N ALA A 260 -0.66 23.42 -2.91
CA ALA A 260 0.75 23.77 -3.11
C ALA A 260 1.12 25.19 -2.68
N ARG A 261 0.34 25.80 -1.79
CA ARG A 261 0.63 27.12 -1.21
C ARG A 261 1.81 27.00 -0.25
N ALA A 262 2.80 27.89 -0.36
CA ALA A 262 4.01 27.83 0.46
C ALA A 262 3.74 27.82 1.98
N ALA A 263 2.65 28.43 2.41
CA ALA A 263 2.26 28.52 3.82
C ALA A 263 1.51 27.28 4.34
N TYR A 264 1.07 26.35 3.49
CA TYR A 264 0.21 25.24 3.89
C TYR A 264 0.69 23.91 3.32
N SER A 265 0.74 22.89 4.16
CA SER A 265 0.97 21.50 3.75
C SER A 265 -0.35 20.80 3.46
N GLY A 266 -0.35 19.84 2.55
CA GLY A 266 -1.49 18.95 2.33
C GLY A 266 -1.75 18.10 3.56
N MET A 267 -3.02 17.86 3.87
CA MET A 267 -3.45 17.06 5.00
C MET A 267 -3.91 15.68 4.53
N TYR A 268 -3.52 14.66 5.28
CA TYR A 268 -3.80 13.28 4.98
C TYR A 268 -4.30 12.56 6.23
N THR A 269 -5.25 11.64 6.05
CA THR A 269 -5.64 10.70 7.10
C THR A 269 -4.49 9.75 7.37
N ARG A 270 -4.08 9.61 8.64
CA ARG A 270 -3.00 8.70 9.06
C ARG A 270 -3.53 7.26 9.11
N VAL A 271 -3.29 6.50 8.05
CA VAL A 271 -3.85 5.14 7.87
C VAL A 271 -3.46 4.19 9.00
N ALA A 272 -2.25 4.33 9.54
CA ALA A 272 -1.79 3.49 10.63
C ALA A 272 -2.61 3.62 11.93
N ALA A 273 -3.32 4.73 12.13
CA ALA A 273 -4.23 4.88 13.26
C ALA A 273 -5.50 4.00 13.16
N TYR A 274 -5.77 3.44 11.98
CA TYR A 274 -7.00 2.72 11.67
C TYR A 274 -6.78 1.22 11.42
N GLU A 275 -5.61 0.66 11.70
CA GLU A 275 -5.33 -0.76 11.46
C GLU A 275 -6.40 -1.69 12.06
N ASN A 276 -6.77 -1.49 13.34
CA ASN A 276 -7.82 -2.26 14.00
C ASN A 276 -9.20 -2.05 13.35
N TRP A 277 -9.52 -0.81 12.97
CA TRP A 277 -10.79 -0.50 12.33
C TRP A 277 -10.88 -1.16 10.94
N ILE A 278 -9.80 -1.09 10.15
CA ILE A 278 -9.71 -1.74 8.84
C ILE A 278 -9.90 -3.26 9.00
N ASN A 279 -9.14 -3.89 9.90
CA ASN A 279 -9.18 -5.34 10.11
C ASN A 279 -10.53 -5.84 10.64
N SER A 280 -11.23 -5.04 11.46
CA SER A 280 -12.56 -5.41 11.97
C SER A 280 -13.68 -5.34 10.92
N ASN A 281 -13.50 -4.55 9.86
CA ASN A 281 -14.50 -4.38 8.79
C ASN A 281 -14.21 -5.23 7.56
N ILE A 282 -12.95 -5.52 7.28
CA ILE A 282 -12.58 -6.42 6.19
C ILE A 282 -12.83 -7.85 6.65
N ILE A 283 -13.99 -8.37 6.26
CA ILE A 283 -14.23 -9.79 6.30
C ILE A 283 -13.41 -10.36 5.15
N GLU A 284 -12.20 -10.85 5.43
CA GLU A 284 -11.62 -11.85 4.55
C GLU A 284 -12.57 -13.04 4.62
N SER A 285 -13.41 -13.21 3.60
CA SER A 285 -14.11 -14.46 3.44
C SER A 285 -13.02 -15.53 3.37
N SER A 286 -12.85 -16.27 4.46
CA SER A 286 -11.92 -17.39 4.61
C SER A 286 -12.31 -18.58 3.70
N SER A 287 -13.01 -18.31 2.60
CA SER A 287 -13.59 -19.26 1.66
C SER A 287 -12.57 -19.83 0.67
N THR A 288 -11.31 -19.41 0.70
CA THR A 288 -10.22 -20.07 -0.07
C THR A 288 -9.44 -21.11 0.75
N ILE A 289 -9.66 -21.23 2.07
CA ILE A 289 -9.02 -22.31 2.87
C ILE A 289 -9.89 -23.59 2.93
N ILE A 290 -11.18 -23.51 2.60
CA ILE A 290 -12.09 -24.68 2.72
C ILE A 290 -12.01 -25.63 1.49
N SER A 291 -11.48 -25.21 0.35
CA SER A 291 -11.31 -26.07 -0.83
C SER A 291 -10.09 -27.01 -0.75
N LEU A 292 -9.11 -26.74 0.11
CA LEU A 292 -8.00 -27.67 0.41
C LEU A 292 -8.34 -28.67 1.52
N VAL A 293 -9.35 -28.37 2.36
CA VAL A 293 -9.80 -29.30 3.42
C VAL A 293 -10.83 -30.29 2.89
N SER A 294 -11.66 -29.93 1.90
CA SER A 294 -12.66 -30.87 1.34
C SER A 294 -12.11 -31.87 0.31
N THR A 295 -10.93 -31.61 -0.27
CA THR A 295 -10.26 -32.54 -1.20
C THR A 295 -9.14 -33.36 -0.55
N GLY A 296 -8.78 -33.07 0.71
CA GLY A 296 -7.75 -33.80 1.47
C GLY A 296 -8.27 -34.96 2.34
N SER A 297 -9.59 -35.12 2.49
CA SER A 297 -10.20 -36.05 3.45
C SER A 297 -10.08 -37.53 3.07
N SER A 298 -9.83 -37.86 1.79
CA SER A 298 -9.67 -39.24 1.33
C SER A 298 -8.22 -39.75 1.43
N ASN A 299 -7.24 -38.84 1.41
CA ASN A 299 -5.81 -39.21 1.47
C ASN A 299 -5.27 -39.25 2.91
N PHE A 300 -5.94 -38.60 3.87
CA PHE A 300 -5.50 -38.61 5.28
C PHE A 300 -5.83 -39.94 5.98
N ILE A 301 -6.91 -40.62 5.59
CA ILE A 301 -7.30 -41.92 6.19
C ILE A 301 -6.35 -43.04 5.72
N GLN A 302 -5.77 -42.95 4.52
CA GLN A 302 -4.76 -43.92 4.07
C GLN A 302 -3.39 -43.72 4.75
N ALA A 303 -2.99 -42.46 5.01
CA ALA A 303 -1.70 -42.16 5.63
C ALA A 303 -1.64 -42.62 7.11
N THR A 304 -2.71 -42.46 7.88
CA THR A 304 -2.77 -42.97 9.27
C THR A 304 -2.76 -44.49 9.33
N THR A 305 -3.36 -45.16 8.35
CA THR A 305 -3.36 -46.62 8.26
C THR A 305 -1.98 -47.16 7.87
N LEU A 306 -1.26 -46.50 6.96
CA LEU A 306 0.14 -46.84 6.61
C LEU A 306 1.12 -46.58 7.75
N ILE A 307 0.98 -45.48 8.52
CA ILE A 307 1.86 -45.18 9.66
C ILE A 307 1.63 -46.18 10.80
N SER A 308 0.39 -46.64 11.03
CA SER A 308 0.10 -47.70 12.00
C SER A 308 0.71 -49.06 11.59
N HIS A 309 0.67 -49.39 10.29
CA HIS A 309 1.29 -50.60 9.76
C HIS A 309 2.83 -50.52 9.77
N MET A 310 3.42 -49.37 9.44
CA MET A 310 4.87 -49.18 9.51
C MET A 310 5.40 -49.19 10.95
N ARG A 311 4.65 -48.65 11.94
CA ARG A 311 5.01 -48.79 13.36
C ARG A 311 4.96 -50.25 13.83
N SER A 312 3.93 -51.00 13.43
CA SER A 312 3.82 -52.44 13.73
C SER A 312 4.95 -53.26 13.10
N TYR A 313 5.33 -52.93 11.85
CA TYR A 313 6.43 -53.60 11.15
C TYR A 313 7.80 -53.23 11.74
N ALA A 314 8.05 -51.95 12.03
CA ALA A 314 9.31 -51.50 12.64
C ALA A 314 9.51 -52.09 14.05
N SER A 315 8.46 -52.20 14.87
CA SER A 315 8.55 -52.85 16.18
C SER A 315 8.86 -54.35 16.08
N ARG A 316 8.35 -55.05 15.05
CA ARG A 316 8.67 -56.48 14.81
C ARG A 316 10.07 -56.68 14.25
N VAL A 317 10.55 -55.79 13.38
CA VAL A 317 11.91 -55.84 12.82
C VAL A 317 12.96 -55.48 13.89
N ILE A 318 12.70 -54.46 14.73
CA ILE A 318 13.60 -54.10 15.83
C ILE A 318 13.67 -55.21 16.88
N ALA A 319 12.56 -55.87 17.23
CA ALA A 319 12.56 -57.02 18.14
C ALA A 319 13.31 -58.23 17.56
N SER A 320 13.21 -58.48 16.25
CA SER A 320 13.94 -59.56 15.58
C SER A 320 15.44 -59.27 15.50
N ILE A 321 15.85 -58.03 15.22
CA ILE A 321 17.27 -57.64 15.16
C ILE A 321 17.88 -57.66 16.56
N PHE A 322 17.17 -57.18 17.58
CA PHE A 322 17.65 -57.18 18.97
C PHE A 322 17.86 -58.61 19.50
N ASN A 323 16.95 -59.55 19.21
CA ASN A 323 17.15 -60.95 19.59
C ASN A 323 18.33 -61.59 18.86
N THR A 324 18.51 -61.36 17.56
CA THR A 324 19.66 -61.92 16.82
C THR A 324 21.00 -61.36 17.32
N PHE A 325 21.06 -60.08 17.68
CA PHE A 325 22.27 -59.48 18.26
C PHE A 325 22.55 -59.96 19.70
N VAL A 326 21.52 -60.14 20.53
CA VAL A 326 21.68 -60.68 21.90
C VAL A 326 22.14 -62.15 21.86
N PHE A 327 21.58 -62.98 20.98
CA PHE A 327 22.05 -64.37 20.82
C PHE A 327 23.47 -64.45 20.23
N ALA A 328 23.83 -63.58 19.28
CA ALA A 328 25.20 -63.53 18.77
C ALA A 328 26.21 -63.03 19.81
N PHE A 329 25.82 -62.08 20.66
CA PHE A 329 26.68 -61.54 21.73
C PHE A 329 26.87 -62.53 22.89
N ILE A 330 25.83 -63.29 23.25
CA ILE A 330 25.94 -64.39 24.23
C ILE A 330 26.78 -65.54 23.68
N ALA A 331 26.65 -65.89 22.38
CA ALA A 331 27.49 -66.91 21.75
C ALA A 331 28.97 -66.50 21.65
N LEU A 332 29.26 -65.21 21.44
CA LEU A 332 30.63 -64.65 21.46
C LEU A 332 31.24 -64.59 22.87
N LEU A 333 30.44 -64.32 23.90
CA LEU A 333 30.90 -64.31 25.31
C LEU A 333 31.18 -65.73 25.86
N VAL A 334 30.48 -66.76 25.37
CA VAL A 334 30.73 -68.17 25.75
C VAL A 334 32.00 -68.74 25.07
N MET A 335 32.44 -68.15 23.95
CA MET A 335 33.69 -68.51 23.26
C MET A 335 34.94 -67.83 23.84
N CYS A 336 34.81 -66.95 24.85
CA CYS A 336 35.94 -66.29 25.53
C CYS A 336 36.27 -66.88 26.91
N PHE A 337 35.62 -67.98 27.31
CA PHE A 337 35.90 -68.67 28.59
C PHE A 337 36.14 -70.20 28.44
N TYR A 338 36.70 -70.62 27.29
CA TYR A 338 37.41 -71.89 27.11
C TYR A 338 38.64 -71.69 26.24
#